data_AF-A0A3D3ELN4-F1
#
_entry.id   AF-A0A3D3ELN4-F1
#
_cell.length_a   1.000
_cell.length_b   1.000
_cell.length_c   1.000
_cell.angle_alpha   90.00
_cell.angle_beta   90.00
_cell.angle_gamma   90.00
#
_symmetry.space_group_name_H-M   'P 1'
#
loop_
_entity.id
_entity.type
_entity.pdbx_description
1 polymer ?
#
loop_
_entity_poly.entity_id
_entity_poly.type
_entity_poly.pdbx_seq_one_letter_code
_entity_poly.pdbx_strand_id
1 'polypeptide(L)' 'VDPGDHPANKNVELHIMNYDGSENRVIAELFGGQGTLNVNSWSPDSRKFAFVSYQI' A
#
# COMPACT_ATOMS: atom_id res chain seq x y z
N VAL A 1 0.69 -16.21 6.54
CA VAL A 1 1.52 -16.10 5.31
C VAL A 1 2.94 -16.28 5.77
N ASP A 2 3.74 -17.03 5.03
CA ASP A 2 5.11 -17.31 5.44
C ASP A 2 5.98 -16.05 5.25
N PRO A 3 7.11 -15.90 5.97
CA PRO A 3 7.91 -14.67 5.98
C PRO A 3 8.50 -14.21 4.63
N GLY A 4 8.37 -14.99 3.56
CA GLY A 4 8.78 -14.63 2.20
C GLY A 4 7.62 -14.57 1.20
N ASP A 5 6.39 -14.79 1.65
CA ASP A 5 5.23 -14.76 0.77
C ASP A 5 4.85 -13.33 0.41
N HIS A 6 4.47 -13.15 -0.85
CA HIS A 6 3.86 -11.95 -1.36
C HIS A 6 2.48 -12.32 -1.97
N PRO A 7 1.45 -12.52 -1.14
CA PRO A 7 0.15 -12.96 -1.63
C PRO A 7 -0.58 -11.83 -2.38
N ALA A 8 -1.20 -12.18 -3.51
CA ALA A 8 -2.19 -11.36 -4.18
C ALA A 8 -3.62 -11.66 -3.65
N ASN A 9 -4.60 -10.85 -4.04
CA ASN A 9 -6.03 -11.08 -3.86
C ASN A 9 -6.47 -11.17 -2.40
N LYS A 10 -6.08 -10.19 -1.59
CA LYS A 10 -6.42 -10.03 -0.18
C LYS A 10 -7.09 -8.67 0.06
N ASN A 11 -7.93 -8.60 1.08
CA ASN A 11 -8.31 -7.30 1.65
C ASN A 11 -7.10 -6.76 2.42
N VAL A 12 -6.66 -5.55 2.06
CA VAL A 12 -5.48 -4.89 2.60
C VAL A 12 -5.78 -3.44 2.93
N GLU A 13 -4.98 -2.88 3.83
CA GLU A 13 -5.03 -1.49 4.23
C GLU A 13 -3.77 -0.78 3.74
N LEU A 14 -3.93 0.45 3.25
CA LEU A 14 -2.81 1.36 3.02
C LEU A 14 -2.69 2.31 4.19
N HIS A 15 -1.47 2.41 4.71
CA HIS A 15 -1.15 3.29 5.82
C HIS A 15 -0.21 4.40 5.37
N ILE A 16 -0.38 5.58 5.96
CA ILE A 16 0.61 6.65 5.95
C ILE A 16 1.10 6.88 7.38
N MET A 17 2.39 7.18 7.52
CA MET A 17 3.05 7.37 8.80
C MET A 17 4.28 8.26 8.62
N ASN A 18 4.73 8.87 9.71
CA ASN A 18 6.02 9.54 9.76
C ASN A 18 7.17 8.53 9.67
N TYR A 19 8.36 9.01 9.29
CA TYR A 19 9.54 8.17 9.08
C TYR A 19 9.96 7.39 10.34
N ASP A 20 9.56 7.85 11.53
CA ASP A 20 9.90 7.29 12.83
C ASP A 20 8.88 6.27 13.35
N GLY A 21 7.80 6.00 12.62
CA GLY A 21 6.72 5.14 13.12
C GLY A 21 5.45 5.87 13.53
N SER A 22 5.53 7.15 13.83
CA SER A 22 4.45 7.91 14.43
C SER A 22 3.35 8.29 13.44
N GLU A 23 2.19 8.69 13.96
CA GLU A 23 1.01 9.12 13.16
C GLU A 23 0.55 8.10 12.11
N ASN A 24 0.75 6.81 12.38
CA ASN A 24 0.27 5.74 11.52
C ASN A 24 -1.27 5.76 11.45
N ARG A 25 -1.81 5.94 10.24
CA ARG A 25 -3.25 5.91 9.98
C ARG A 25 -3.58 5.28 8.62
N VAL A 26 -4.73 4.61 8.56
CA VAL A 26 -5.29 4.06 7.32
C VAL A 26 -5.75 5.20 6.41
N ILE A 27 -5.43 5.10 5.12
CA ILE A 27 -5.85 6.04 4.08
C ILE A 27 -6.69 5.40 2.98
N ALA A 28 -6.67 4.06 2.88
CA ALA A 28 -7.53 3.30 1.99
C ALA A 28 -7.64 1.86 2.48
N GLU A 29 -8.84 1.29 2.38
CA GLU A 29 -9.11 -0.14 2.49
C GLU A 29 -9.46 -0.63 1.08
N LEU A 30 -8.80 -1.68 0.60
CA LEU A 30 -8.98 -2.16 -0.77
C LEU A 30 -8.70 -3.64 -0.93
N PHE A 31 -9.21 -4.20 -2.03
CA PHE A 31 -8.84 -5.53 -2.47
C PHE A 31 -7.60 -5.47 -3.37
N GLY A 32 -6.53 -6.18 -2.99
CA GLY A 32 -5.20 -6.03 -3.58
C GLY A 32 -4.20 -7.09 -3.08
N GLY A 33 -2.92 -6.70 -2.95
CA GLY A 33 -1.85 -7.59 -2.47
C GLY A 33 -0.53 -7.32 -3.20
N GLN A 34 0.20 -8.36 -3.57
CA GLN A 34 1.44 -8.24 -4.36
C GLN A 34 1.21 -7.46 -5.66
N GLY A 35 1.71 -6.23 -5.73
CA GLY A 35 1.55 -5.35 -6.89
C GLY A 35 0.64 -4.15 -6.63
N THR A 36 0.00 -4.04 -5.46
CA THR A 36 -0.72 -2.83 -5.06
C THR A 36 0.22 -1.63 -4.91
N LEU A 37 1.31 -1.80 -4.14
CA LEU A 37 2.38 -0.82 -3.90
C LEU A 37 3.70 -1.57 -3.65
N ASN A 38 4.53 -1.72 -4.69
CA ASN A 38 5.78 -2.49 -4.59
C ASN A 38 7.05 -1.63 -4.77
N VAL A 39 6.88 -0.44 -5.34
CA VAL A 39 7.96 0.52 -5.63
C VAL A 39 7.52 1.91 -5.23
N ASN A 40 8.43 2.88 -5.25
CA ASN A 40 8.06 4.27 -5.02
C ASN A 40 7.09 4.74 -6.12
N SER A 41 5.88 5.09 -5.72
CA SER A 41 4.79 5.52 -6.62
C SER A 41 4.34 6.95 -6.34
N TRP A 42 5.22 7.77 -5.76
CA TRP A 42 4.96 9.18 -5.49
C TRP A 42 5.12 10.03 -6.75
N SER A 43 4.29 11.07 -6.87
CA SER A 43 4.52 12.15 -7.82
C SER A 43 5.84 12.87 -7.51
N PRO A 44 6.50 13.49 -8.50
CA PRO A 44 7.77 14.21 -8.27
C PRO A 44 7.69 15.32 -7.22
N ASP A 45 6.50 15.91 -7.03
CA ASP A 45 6.23 16.93 -6.02
C ASP A 45 5.82 16.37 -4.65
N SER A 46 5.79 15.03 -4.50
CA SER A 46 5.39 14.31 -3.28
C SER A 46 3.99 14.61 -2.74
N ARG A 47 3.11 15.23 -3.55
CA ARG A 47 1.74 15.56 -3.12
C ARG A 47 0.72 14.45 -3.39
N LYS A 48 1.06 13.50 -4.26
CA LYS A 48 0.18 12.40 -4.66
C LYS A 48 1.00 11.12 -4.75
N PHE A 49 0.33 10.00 -4.60
CA PHE A 49 0.88 8.70 -4.94
C PHE A 49 -0.17 7.90 -5.70
N ALA A 50 0.28 6.92 -6.49
CA ALA A 50 -0.58 5.99 -7.19
C ALA A 50 -0.46 4.58 -6.59
N PHE A 51 -1.56 3.82 -6.59
CA PHE A 51 -1.61 2.42 -6.18
C PHE A 51 -2.59 1.66 -7.07
N VAL A 52 -2.51 0.33 -7.06
CA VAL A 52 -3.42 -0.54 -7.82
C VAL A 52 -4.35 -1.30 -6.87
N SER A 53 -5.65 -1.15 -7.07
CA SER A 53 -6.68 -2.05 -6.51
C SER A 53 -7.12 -3.05 -7.57
N TYR A 54 -7.37 -4.29 -7.16
CA TYR A 54 -7.87 -5.31 -8.07
C TYR A 54 -9.39 -5.26 -8.17
N GLN A 55 -9.88 -5.61 -9.35
CA GLN A 55 -11.28 -5.86 -9.60
C GLN A 55 -11.38 -7.24 -10.25
N ILE A 56 -12.07 -8.16 -9.60
CA ILE A 56 -12.27 -9.55 -10.03
C ILE A 56 -13.76 -9.84 -10.04
#